data_AF-A0A8H6HQS8-F1
#
_entry.id   AF-A0A8H6HQS8-F1
#
_cell.length_a   1.000
_cell.length_b   1.000
_cell.length_c   1.000
_cell.angle_alpha   90.00
_cell.angle_beta   90.00
_cell.angle_gamma   90.00
#
_symmetry.space_group_name_H-M   'P 1'
#
loop_
_entity.id
_entity.type
_entity.pdbx_description
1 polymer ?
#
loop_
_entity_poly.entity_id
_entity_poly.type
_entity_poly.pdbx_seq_one_letter_code
_entity_poly.pdbx_strand_id
1 'polypeptide(L)'
;LTAEVTTLRRHLEAHHVRRYDKWCERTGFTTMLPKAVRARKDAASNAAANAQQTLNGHLVPIQPAPNVVKYSDALFQQAAEEWLIMTNQPIDALSHPKFHELIQVAARATDGVTIPEKRAVRESIIRRFQQNVADLRKRFNV
;
A
#
# COMPACT_ATOMS: atom_id res chain seq x y z
N LEU A 1 -9.51 -4.02 -58.88
CA LEU A 1 -10.48 -2.92 -58.69
C LEU A 1 -11.34 -3.24 -57.48
N THR A 2 -10.88 -2.90 -56.28
CA THR A 2 -11.67 -3.04 -55.06
C THR A 2 -12.69 -1.91 -55.04
N ALA A 3 -13.93 -2.19 -55.46
CA ALA A 3 -15.03 -1.25 -55.28
C ALA A 3 -15.13 -0.90 -53.80
N GLU A 4 -15.14 0.40 -53.48
CA GLU A 4 -15.25 0.89 -52.11
C GLU A 4 -16.52 0.33 -51.46
N VAL A 5 -16.39 -0.73 -50.66
CA VAL A 5 -17.49 -1.48 -50.02
C VAL A 5 -18.39 -0.57 -49.15
N THR A 6 -17.86 0.58 -48.74
CA THR A 6 -18.57 1.62 -47.97
C THR A 6 -19.65 2.34 -48.77
N THR A 7 -19.48 2.48 -50.09
CA THR A 7 -20.46 3.17 -50.96
C THR A 7 -21.70 2.33 -51.20
N LEU A 8 -21.54 1.01 -51.40
CA LEU A 8 -22.65 0.07 -51.64
C LEU A 8 -23.61 -0.03 -50.45
N ARG A 9 -23.08 -0.05 -49.22
CA ARG A 9 -23.93 -0.12 -48.02
C ARG A 9 -24.75 1.16 -47.80
N ARG A 10 -24.18 2.33 -48.10
CA ARG A 10 -24.90 3.61 -48.04
C ARG A 10 -25.95 3.73 -49.13
N HIS A 11 -25.66 3.26 -50.34
CA HIS A 11 -26.64 3.23 -51.44
C HIS A 11 -27.80 2.28 -51.13
N LEU A 12 -27.51 1.08 -50.63
CA LEU A 12 -28.53 0.14 -50.15
C LEU A 12 -29.40 0.75 -49.05
N GLU A 13 -28.79 1.47 -48.10
CA GLU A 13 -29.51 2.18 -47.05
C GLU A 13 -30.41 3.32 -47.59
N ALA A 14 -29.97 4.05 -48.61
CA ALA A 14 -30.73 5.17 -49.17
C ALA A 14 -31.93 4.71 -50.01
N HIS A 15 -31.75 3.69 -50.87
CA HIS A 15 -32.75 3.33 -51.88
C HIS A 15 -33.45 1.99 -51.65
N HIS A 16 -32.86 1.09 -50.86
CA HIS A 16 -33.29 -0.31 -50.80
C HIS A 16 -33.41 -0.86 -49.37
N VAL A 17 -33.40 -0.01 -48.35
CA VAL A 17 -33.43 -0.38 -46.93
C VAL A 17 -34.51 -1.40 -46.60
N ARG A 18 -35.77 -1.14 -46.99
CA ARG A 18 -36.91 -2.02 -46.69
C ARG A 18 -36.78 -3.41 -47.29
N ARG A 19 -36.20 -3.53 -48.49
CA ARG A 19 -36.02 -4.81 -49.18
C ARG A 19 -34.85 -5.59 -48.58
N TYR A 20 -33.80 -4.87 -48.18
CA TYR A 20 -32.64 -5.44 -47.52
C TYR A 20 -32.97 -5.97 -46.13
N ASP A 21 -33.72 -5.21 -45.32
CA ASP A 21 -34.11 -5.64 -43.98
C ASP A 21 -35.01 -6.89 -44.01
N LYS A 22 -36.00 -6.94 -44.92
CA LYS A 22 -36.82 -8.15 -45.15
C LYS A 22 -35.99 -9.37 -45.57
N TRP A 23 -34.94 -9.14 -46.37
CA TRP A 23 -34.03 -10.21 -46.75
C TRP A 23 -33.25 -10.70 -45.53
N CYS A 24 -32.69 -9.77 -44.74
CA CYS A 24 -31.98 -10.06 -43.50
C CYS A 24 -32.83 -10.85 -42.50
N GLU A 25 -34.10 -10.46 -42.29
CA GLU A 25 -35.06 -11.18 -41.45
C GLU A 25 -35.27 -12.62 -41.91
N ARG A 26 -35.48 -12.82 -43.22
CA ARG A 26 -35.72 -14.14 -43.80
C ARG A 26 -34.50 -15.05 -43.74
N THR A 27 -33.30 -14.49 -43.80
CA THR A 27 -32.04 -15.26 -43.81
C THR A 27 -31.38 -15.34 -42.43
N GLY A 28 -31.95 -14.70 -41.39
CA GLY A 28 -31.34 -14.58 -40.07
C GLY A 28 -30.07 -13.73 -40.04
N PHE A 29 -29.81 -12.92 -41.07
CA PHE A 29 -28.61 -12.10 -41.14
C PHE A 29 -28.80 -10.80 -40.36
N THR A 30 -27.79 -10.41 -39.59
CA THR A 30 -27.80 -9.12 -38.90
C THR A 30 -27.62 -7.98 -39.91
N THR A 31 -28.52 -6.99 -39.88
CA THR A 31 -28.41 -5.81 -40.75
C THR A 31 -27.11 -5.04 -40.50
N MET A 32 -26.30 -4.90 -41.55
CA MET A 32 -25.02 -4.18 -41.54
C MET A 32 -25.14 -2.80 -42.18
N LEU A 33 -26.35 -2.27 -42.30
CA LEU A 33 -26.57 -0.90 -42.79
C LEU A 33 -25.98 0.11 -41.80
N PRO A 34 -25.38 1.21 -42.31
CA PRO A 34 -24.68 2.19 -41.48
C PRO A 34 -25.46 2.68 -40.24
N LYS A 35 -26.75 2.98 -40.39
CA LYS A 35 -27.62 3.43 -39.29
C LYS A 35 -27.81 2.34 -38.22
N ALA A 36 -28.01 1.10 -38.62
CA ALA A 36 -28.18 -0.01 -37.70
C ALA A 36 -26.88 -0.37 -36.94
N VAL A 37 -25.73 -0.23 -37.62
CA VAL A 37 -24.41 -0.39 -36.97
C VAL A 37 -24.17 0.75 -35.98
N ARG A 38 -24.52 1.99 -36.35
CA ARG A 38 -24.38 3.16 -35.47
C ARG A 38 -25.26 3.03 -34.23
N ALA A 39 -26.53 2.68 -34.38
CA ALA A 39 -27.45 2.46 -33.27
C ALA A 39 -26.94 1.39 -32.27
N ARG A 40 -26.32 0.31 -32.77
CA ARG A 40 -25.71 -0.72 -31.91
C ARG A 40 -24.51 -0.20 -31.13
N LYS A 41 -23.63 0.60 -31.77
CA LYS A 41 -22.50 1.22 -31.10
C LYS A 41 -22.95 2.22 -30.03
N ASP A 42 -23.96 3.02 -30.34
CA ASP A 42 -24.53 4.00 -29.42
C ASP A 42 -25.19 3.29 -28.22
N ALA A 43 -25.93 2.20 -28.45
CA ALA A 43 -26.50 1.39 -27.37
C ALA A 43 -25.43 0.73 -26.48
N ALA A 44 -24.36 0.19 -27.07
CA ALA A 44 -23.25 -0.40 -26.32
C ALA A 44 -22.47 0.66 -25.51
N SER A 45 -22.26 1.85 -26.09
CA SER A 45 -21.64 2.98 -25.40
C SER A 45 -22.50 3.48 -24.24
N ASN A 46 -23.81 3.57 -24.42
CA ASN A 46 -24.74 3.96 -23.35
C ASN A 46 -24.80 2.92 -22.24
N ALA A 47 -24.77 1.62 -22.57
CA ALA A 47 -24.69 0.56 -21.58
C ALA A 47 -23.37 0.61 -20.79
N ALA A 48 -22.25 0.91 -21.45
CA ALA A 48 -20.95 1.08 -20.81
C ALA A 48 -20.85 2.38 -19.98
N ALA A 49 -21.46 3.47 -20.43
CA ALA A 49 -21.50 4.73 -19.71
C ALA A 49 -22.39 4.67 -18.45
N ASN A 50 -23.48 3.89 -18.50
CA ASN A 50 -24.36 3.65 -17.35
C ASN A 50 -23.82 2.57 -16.40
N ALA A 51 -22.79 1.83 -16.79
CA ALA A 51 -22.11 0.88 -15.92
C ALA A 51 -20.99 1.62 -15.16
N GLN A 52 -21.24 1.97 -13.91
CA GLN A 52 -20.21 2.52 -13.03
C GLN A 52 -19.02 1.54 -12.94
N GLN A 53 -17.82 2.00 -13.31
CA GLN A 53 -16.62 1.21 -13.18
C GLN A 53 -16.36 0.93 -11.69
N THR A 54 -16.27 -0.35 -11.33
CA THR A 54 -16.00 -0.75 -9.94
C THR A 54 -14.50 -0.69 -9.67
N LEU A 55 -14.12 -0.18 -8.50
CA LEU A 55 -12.71 0.01 -8.11
C LEU A 55 -11.98 -1.32 -7.80
N ASN A 56 -12.65 -2.46 -7.96
CA ASN A 56 -12.21 -3.77 -7.51
C ASN A 56 -10.89 -4.24 -8.15
N GLY A 57 -10.56 -3.78 -9.37
CA GLY A 57 -9.30 -4.14 -10.04
C GLY A 57 -8.05 -3.51 -9.42
N HIS A 58 -8.20 -2.49 -8.58
CA HIS A 58 -7.10 -1.71 -7.99
C HIS A 58 -6.98 -1.85 -6.48
N LEU A 59 -7.90 -2.58 -5.83
CA LEU A 59 -7.87 -2.78 -4.39
C LEU A 59 -7.05 -4.02 -4.06
N VAL A 60 -5.91 -3.84 -3.40
CA VAL A 60 -5.16 -4.92 -2.78
C VAL A 60 -5.64 -5.07 -1.34
N PRO A 61 -5.99 -6.28 -0.86
CA PRO A 61 -6.30 -6.50 0.55
C PRO A 61 -5.12 -6.05 1.42
N ILE A 62 -5.36 -5.09 2.30
CA ILE A 62 -4.39 -4.73 3.35
C ILE A 62 -4.26 -5.96 4.24
N GLN A 63 -3.06 -6.53 4.31
CA GLN A 63 -2.80 -7.59 5.28
C GLN A 63 -3.07 -7.03 6.69
N PRO A 64 -3.89 -7.69 7.51
CA PRO A 64 -4.10 -7.24 8.88
C PRO A 64 -2.73 -7.19 9.57
N ALA A 65 -2.40 -6.03 10.14
CA ALA A 65 -1.18 -5.88 10.90
C ALA A 65 -1.10 -7.01 11.96
N PRO A 66 0.08 -7.59 12.19
CA PRO A 66 0.25 -8.61 13.22
C PRO A 66 -0.33 -8.08 14.53
N ASN A 67 -1.04 -8.94 15.26
CA ASN A 67 -1.72 -8.56 16.49
C ASN A 67 -0.67 -8.17 17.54
N VAL A 68 -0.32 -6.88 17.59
CA VAL A 68 0.65 -6.36 18.56
C VAL A 68 -0.02 -6.40 19.92
N VAL A 69 0.51 -7.22 20.83
CA VAL A 69 0.08 -7.24 22.22
C VAL A 69 0.23 -5.83 22.77
N LYS A 70 -0.90 -5.21 23.12
CA LYS A 70 -0.90 -3.85 23.65
C LYS A 70 -0.17 -3.80 24.98
N TYR A 71 0.45 -2.68 25.26
CA TYR A 71 1.04 -2.39 26.56
C TYR A 71 -0.01 -2.55 27.68
N SER A 72 0.39 -3.19 28.78
CA SER A 72 -0.31 -3.14 30.06
C SER A 72 0.71 -3.10 31.19
N ASP A 73 0.38 -2.44 32.30
CA ASP A 73 1.28 -2.30 33.45
C ASP A 73 1.68 -3.67 34.01
N ALA A 74 0.73 -4.62 34.05
CA ALA A 74 0.97 -5.98 34.52
C ALA A 74 1.96 -6.75 33.61
N LEU A 75 1.82 -6.63 32.28
CA LEU A 75 2.74 -7.26 31.33
C LEU A 75 4.14 -6.65 31.43
N PHE A 76 4.22 -5.32 31.58
CA PHE A 76 5.48 -4.63 31.76
C PHE A 76 6.17 -5.05 33.07
N GLN A 77 5.41 -5.12 34.17
CA GLN A 77 5.94 -5.56 35.46
C GLN A 77 6.50 -6.98 35.37
N GLN A 78 5.75 -7.92 34.80
CA GLN A 78 6.22 -9.30 34.62
C GLN A 78 7.51 -9.36 33.77
N ALA A 79 7.55 -8.65 32.64
CA ALA A 79 8.74 -8.62 31.79
C ALA A 79 9.96 -8.01 32.51
N ALA A 80 9.75 -6.99 33.34
CA ALA A 80 10.81 -6.39 34.13
C ALA A 80 11.35 -7.35 35.21
N GLU A 81 10.46 -8.07 35.91
CA GLU A 81 10.84 -9.08 36.90
C GLU A 81 11.64 -10.23 36.27
N GLU A 82 11.16 -10.76 35.14
CA GLU A 82 11.87 -11.80 34.38
C GLU A 82 13.26 -11.31 33.94
N TRP A 83 13.35 -10.10 33.42
CA TRP A 83 14.63 -9.50 33.02
C TRP A 83 15.61 -9.38 34.20
N LEU A 84 15.16 -8.91 35.37
CA LEU A 84 15.99 -8.81 36.58
C LEU A 84 16.55 -10.17 37.01
N ILE A 85 15.69 -11.20 37.04
CA ILE A 85 16.06 -12.57 37.44
C ILE A 85 17.06 -13.17 36.44
N MET A 86 16.75 -13.12 35.15
CA MET A 86 17.57 -13.75 34.11
C MET A 86 18.96 -13.11 33.98
N THR A 87 19.08 -11.82 34.26
CA THR A 87 20.33 -11.08 34.13
C THR A 87 21.01 -10.77 35.46
N ASN A 88 20.45 -11.27 36.56
CA ASN A 88 20.92 -11.07 37.93
C ASN A 88 21.19 -9.59 38.26
N GLN A 89 20.25 -8.71 37.90
CA GLN A 89 20.36 -7.27 38.14
C GLN A 89 19.84 -6.93 39.54
N PRO A 90 20.37 -5.89 40.19
CA PRO A 90 19.81 -5.40 41.43
C PRO A 90 18.40 -4.85 41.20
N ILE A 91 17.52 -4.99 42.20
CA ILE A 91 16.13 -4.46 42.15
C ILE A 91 16.15 -2.94 41.90
N ASP A 92 17.15 -2.25 42.47
CA ASP A 92 17.36 -0.80 42.28
C ASP A 92 17.64 -0.39 40.83
N ALA A 93 17.95 -1.32 39.92
CA ALA A 93 18.10 -1.03 38.50
C ALA A 93 16.83 -0.39 37.91
N LEU A 94 15.65 -0.78 38.40
CA LEU A 94 14.37 -0.20 37.97
C LEU A 94 14.17 1.23 38.46
N SER A 95 14.87 1.66 39.51
CA SER A 95 14.81 3.01 40.06
C SER A 95 15.81 3.97 39.38
N HIS A 96 16.72 3.44 38.56
CA HIS A 96 17.79 4.24 37.98
C HIS A 96 17.24 5.25 36.93
N PRO A 97 17.52 6.56 37.04
CA PRO A 97 16.94 7.56 36.13
C PRO A 97 17.24 7.32 34.65
N LYS A 98 18.43 6.79 34.31
CA LYS A 98 18.78 6.43 32.93
C LYS A 98 18.00 5.23 32.39
N PHE A 99 17.54 4.33 33.27
CA PHE A 99 16.65 3.25 32.86
C PHE A 99 15.28 3.82 32.47
N HIS A 100 14.72 4.75 33.27
CA HIS A 100 13.47 5.44 32.91
C HIS A 100 13.58 6.22 31.60
N GLU A 101 14.68 6.94 31.39
CA GLU A 101 14.94 7.67 30.14
C GLU A 101 14.95 6.72 28.93
N LEU A 102 15.58 5.55 29.06
CA LEU A 102 15.61 4.52 28.01
C LEU A 102 14.19 4.04 27.67
N ILE A 103 13.37 3.74 28.68
CA ILE A 103 11.98 3.30 28.49
C ILE A 103 11.14 4.40 27.84
N GLN A 104 11.29 5.65 28.27
CA GLN A 104 10.56 6.78 27.66
C GLN A 104 10.92 6.99 26.19
N VAL A 105 12.20 6.82 25.81
CA VAL A 105 12.63 6.86 24.42
C VAL A 105 12.01 5.71 23.63
N ALA A 106 12.05 4.49 24.18
CA ALA A 106 11.47 3.30 23.57
C ALA A 106 9.95 3.41 23.35
N ALA A 107 9.21 3.95 24.35
CA ALA A 107 7.76 4.10 24.30
C ALA A 107 7.27 5.09 23.22
N ARG A 108 8.16 5.96 22.72
CA ARG A 108 7.84 6.92 21.64
C ARG A 108 8.02 6.32 20.24
N ALA A 109 8.56 5.11 20.12
CA ALA A 109 8.79 4.48 18.82
C ALA A 109 7.47 3.97 18.22
N THR A 110 7.20 4.32 16.97
CA THR A 110 6.00 3.89 16.22
C THR A 110 6.11 2.46 15.71
N ASP A 111 7.31 2.07 15.28
CA ASP A 111 7.58 0.81 14.58
C ASP A 111 8.36 -0.19 15.45
N GLY A 112 8.26 -0.02 16.78
CA GLY A 112 9.05 -0.78 17.75
C GLY A 112 10.50 -0.29 17.86
N VAL A 113 11.31 -1.01 18.65
CA VAL A 113 12.68 -0.61 18.99
C VAL A 113 13.67 -1.64 18.49
N THR A 114 14.67 -1.19 17.73
CA THR A 114 15.82 -2.03 17.34
C THR A 114 16.88 -1.99 18.44
N ILE A 115 17.14 -3.13 19.08
CA ILE A 115 18.21 -3.24 20.08
C ILE A 115 19.56 -3.35 19.36
N PRO A 116 20.53 -2.45 19.64
CA PRO A 116 21.83 -2.48 19.00
C PRO A 116 22.67 -3.68 19.44
N GLU A 117 23.50 -4.21 18.53
CA GLU A 117 24.41 -5.31 18.83
C GLU A 117 25.48 -4.94 19.86
N LYS A 118 25.90 -5.92 20.67
CA LYS A 118 26.93 -5.74 21.71
C LYS A 118 28.21 -5.08 21.20
N ARG A 119 28.68 -5.46 20.00
CA ARG A 119 29.88 -4.88 19.38
C ARG A 119 29.67 -3.40 19.07
N ALA A 120 28.57 -3.05 18.41
CA ALA A 120 28.24 -1.68 18.07
C ALA A 120 28.08 -0.79 19.32
N VAL A 121 27.45 -1.32 20.37
CA VAL A 121 27.33 -0.61 21.66
C VAL A 121 28.71 -0.34 22.26
N ARG A 122 29.59 -1.34 22.31
CA ARG A 122 30.96 -1.19 22.84
C ARG A 122 31.74 -0.13 22.08
N GLU A 123 31.73 -0.18 20.75
CA GLU A 123 32.41 0.80 19.89
C GLU A 123 31.86 2.22 20.12
N SER A 124 30.53 2.36 20.24
CA SER A 124 29.88 3.64 20.52
C SER A 124 30.27 4.23 21.87
N ILE A 125 30.39 3.40 22.92
CA ILE A 125 30.83 3.83 24.26
C ILE A 125 32.27 4.34 24.22
N ILE A 126 33.19 3.57 23.62
CA ILE A 126 34.61 3.96 23.52
C ILE A 126 34.73 5.28 22.75
N ARG A 127 34.00 5.42 21.65
CA ARG A 127 33.99 6.65 20.85
C ARG A 127 33.51 7.85 21.65
N ARG A 128 32.40 7.74 22.39
CA ARG A 128 31.89 8.84 23.24
C ARG A 128 32.89 9.22 24.33
N PHE A 129 33.55 8.23 24.92
CA PHE A 129 34.59 8.49 25.92
C PHE A 129 35.77 9.27 25.32
N GLN A 130 36.28 8.84 24.16
CA GLN A 130 37.37 9.54 23.46
C GLN A 130 37.00 10.98 23.07
N GLN A 131 35.77 11.19 22.58
CA GLN A 131 35.25 12.52 22.26
C GLN A 131 35.21 13.41 23.50
N ASN A 132 34.68 12.90 24.62
CA ASN A 132 34.63 13.64 25.87
C ASN A 132 36.04 14.04 26.35
N VAL A 133 37.01 13.12 26.31
CA VAL A 133 38.41 13.42 26.66
C VAL A 133 39.02 14.48 25.73
N ALA A 134 38.75 14.40 24.42
CA ALA A 134 39.23 15.40 23.46
C ALA A 134 38.63 16.78 23.72
N ASP A 135 37.34 16.85 24.02
CA ASP A 135 36.64 18.11 24.32
C ASP A 135 37.09 18.70 25.66
N LEU A 136 37.32 17.88 26.68
CA LEU A 136 37.93 18.31 27.93
C LEU A 136 39.33 18.89 27.68
N ARG A 137 40.17 18.20 26.89
CA ARG A 137 41.51 18.72 26.55
C ARG A 137 41.45 20.09 25.85
N LYS A 138 40.49 20.31 24.94
CA LYS A 138 40.29 21.63 24.32
C LYS A 138 39.90 22.71 25.32
N ARG A 139 39.06 22.37 26.31
CA ARG A 139 38.61 23.32 27.34
C ARG A 139 39.70 23.66 28.35
N PHE A 140 40.60 22.71 28.64
CA PHE A 140 41.64 22.85 29.66
C PHE A 140 43.03 23.20 29.12
N ASN A 141 43.27 23.12 27.81
CA ASN A 141 44.44 23.74 27.18
C ASN A 141 44.23 25.26 27.08
N VAL A 142 44.48 25.95 28.21
CA VAL A 142 44.84 27.37 28.27
C VAL A 142 46.34 27.49 28.07
#